data_AF-A0A2V8I815-F1
#
_entry.id   AF-A0A2V8I815-F1
#
_cell.length_a   1.000
_cell.length_b   1.000
_cell.length_c   1.000
_cell.angle_alpha   90.00
_cell.angle_beta   90.00
_cell.angle_gamma   90.00
#
_symmetry.space_group_name_H-M   'P 1'
#
loop_
_entity.id
_entity.type
_entity.pdbx_description
1 polymer ?
#
loop_
_entity_poly.entity_id
_entity_poly.type
_entity_poly.pdbx_seq_one_letter_code
_entity_poly.pdbx_strand_id
1 'polypeptide(L)'
;MKSAIAIVAALCLIVSVVVLDQAPAQNQQPPEPALKEVIAPDIPGVIKGGTKVVLLRDGFNGTEGVISMPDGSVLFTEQDANKLIKVDKNDNISTYLENTNRTVGLAYDHKGRLIGTKSRDPKVGVLSPTRQVLADKFEGEPLVRPNDLVIAKNNGIYFSDPIPNAQAAFRQPPPGRKPLLFYIRPDGQLMKLTEEVTAPNGVQLSPDEKTLYATNGNRIMAFDVMPDGSIKNGRTFAMSGGDGLAIDSAGRLYAAVAAVRGIRVFSPQGQDLGTIPSGTPPQSVGFAGPQKKTLYIVGRGALYKTQMIAEGIKTRAK
;
A
#
# COMPACT_ATOMS: atom_id res chain seq x y z
N MET A 1 73.75 10.57 50.88
CA MET A 1 73.08 9.73 49.88
C MET A 1 71.94 8.96 50.53
N LYS A 2 70.69 9.44 50.37
CA LYS A 2 69.44 8.68 50.46
C LYS A 2 68.32 9.63 50.04
N SER A 3 67.84 9.41 48.84
CA SER A 3 66.80 10.16 48.15
C SER A 3 65.43 9.78 48.73
N ALA A 4 64.54 10.75 48.94
CA ALA A 4 63.12 10.51 49.16
C ALA A 4 62.34 11.36 48.15
N ILE A 5 61.75 10.67 47.19
CA ILE A 5 60.97 11.19 46.07
C ILE A 5 59.58 11.56 46.58
N ALA A 6 59.16 12.80 46.36
CA ALA A 6 57.77 13.22 46.55
C ALA A 6 56.93 12.70 45.38
N ILE A 7 55.95 11.85 45.65
CA ILE A 7 54.95 11.42 44.67
C ILE A 7 53.85 12.48 44.67
N VAL A 8 53.79 13.30 43.62
CA VAL A 8 52.63 14.14 43.31
C VAL A 8 51.72 13.32 42.43
N ALA A 9 50.58 12.88 42.96
CA ALA A 9 49.52 12.27 42.17
C ALA A 9 48.78 13.35 41.38
N ALA A 10 49.04 13.44 40.07
CA ALA A 10 48.25 14.26 39.16
C ALA A 10 46.98 13.49 38.77
N LEU A 11 45.83 13.96 39.25
CA LEU A 11 44.51 13.45 38.87
C LEU A 11 44.16 14.05 37.49
N CYS A 12 44.40 13.30 36.41
CA CYS A 12 43.91 13.68 35.08
C CYS A 12 42.41 13.37 34.96
N LEU A 13 41.57 14.40 35.12
CA LEU A 13 40.15 14.35 34.78
C LEU A 13 40.01 14.43 33.26
N ILE A 14 39.79 13.28 32.62
CA ILE A 14 39.42 13.23 31.19
C ILE A 14 37.94 13.58 31.09
N VAL A 15 37.64 14.84 30.78
CA VAL A 15 36.29 15.25 30.36
C VAL A 15 36.10 14.77 28.92
N SER A 16 35.37 13.67 28.77
CA SER A 16 34.95 13.20 27.45
C SER A 16 33.79 14.07 26.97
N VAL A 17 34.08 15.03 26.09
CA VAL A 17 33.04 15.80 25.40
C VAL A 17 32.42 14.87 24.35
N VAL A 18 31.26 14.32 24.66
CA VAL A 18 30.42 13.65 23.67
C VAL A 18 29.83 14.73 22.77
N VAL A 19 30.40 14.93 21.60
CA VAL A 19 29.76 15.70 20.53
C VAL A 19 28.67 14.82 19.95
N LEU A 20 27.41 15.10 20.34
CA LEU A 20 26.24 14.55 19.67
C LEU A 20 26.17 15.19 18.29
N ASP A 21 26.63 14.46 17.28
CA ASP A 21 26.47 14.83 15.87
C ASP A 21 24.99 14.68 15.51
N GLN A 22 24.21 15.75 15.73
CA GLN A 22 22.83 15.82 15.27
C GLN A 22 22.89 16.02 13.75
N ALA A 23 22.56 14.96 13.01
CA ALA A 23 22.31 15.06 11.58
C ALA A 23 21.37 16.26 11.33
N PRO A 24 21.69 17.17 10.40
CA PRO A 24 20.87 18.34 10.15
C PRO A 24 19.45 17.87 9.82
N ALA A 25 18.46 18.43 10.53
CA ALA A 25 17.07 18.26 10.19
C ALA A 25 16.93 18.54 8.68
N GLN A 26 16.51 17.53 7.91
CA GLN A 26 16.14 17.77 6.52
C GLN A 26 15.13 18.91 6.55
N ASN A 27 15.48 20.05 5.96
CA ASN A 27 14.55 21.14 5.69
C ASN A 27 13.46 20.57 4.77
N GLN A 28 12.45 19.94 5.36
CA GLN A 28 11.26 19.49 4.66
C GLN A 28 10.48 20.76 4.37
N GLN A 29 10.60 21.24 3.14
CA GLN A 29 9.68 22.22 2.59
C GLN A 29 8.25 21.78 2.96
N PRO A 30 7.40 22.67 3.51
CA PRO A 30 6.05 22.30 3.88
C PRO A 30 5.36 21.64 2.68
N PRO A 31 4.60 20.56 2.92
CA PRO A 31 4.00 19.79 1.83
C PRO A 31 3.18 20.73 0.95
N GLU A 32 3.36 20.62 -0.36
CA GLU A 32 2.58 21.42 -1.32
C GLU A 32 1.07 21.21 -1.07
N PRO A 33 0.28 22.29 -1.14
CA PRO A 33 -1.16 22.18 -0.93
C PRO A 33 -1.81 21.27 -1.99
N ALA A 34 -2.87 20.59 -1.58
CA ALA A 34 -3.67 19.76 -2.48
C ALA A 34 -4.30 20.64 -3.59
N LEU A 35 -4.09 20.27 -4.85
CA LEU A 35 -4.78 20.93 -5.96
C LEU A 35 -6.26 20.56 -5.91
N LYS A 36 -7.16 21.54 -6.08
CA LYS A 36 -8.61 21.29 -6.08
C LYS A 36 -9.06 20.44 -7.28
N GLU A 37 -8.36 20.57 -8.40
CA GLU A 37 -8.67 19.89 -9.65
C GLU A 37 -7.41 19.79 -10.51
N VAL A 38 -7.31 18.70 -11.27
CA VAL A 38 -6.35 18.54 -12.38
C VAL A 38 -7.08 17.95 -13.59
N ILE A 39 -6.60 18.24 -14.80
CA ILE A 39 -7.24 17.81 -16.05
C ILE A 39 -6.52 16.60 -16.61
N ALA A 40 -7.25 15.51 -16.83
CA ALA A 40 -6.71 14.31 -17.43
C ALA A 40 -6.46 14.49 -18.95
N PRO A 41 -5.35 13.94 -19.47
CA PRO A 41 -5.16 13.80 -20.91
C PRO A 41 -6.14 12.76 -21.47
N ASP A 42 -6.22 12.68 -22.79
CA ASP A 42 -6.89 11.56 -23.43
C ASP A 42 -6.02 10.30 -23.33
N ILE A 43 -6.58 9.23 -22.77
CA ILE A 43 -5.97 7.90 -22.80
C ILE A 43 -7.03 6.96 -23.39
N PRO A 44 -6.87 6.50 -24.64
CA PRO A 44 -7.89 5.76 -25.36
C PRO A 44 -8.47 4.58 -24.57
N GLY A 45 -9.80 4.57 -24.43
CA GLY A 45 -10.56 3.57 -23.69
C GLY A 45 -10.38 3.60 -22.17
N VAL A 46 -9.54 4.49 -21.61
CA VAL A 46 -9.31 4.64 -20.17
C VAL A 46 -10.07 5.83 -19.63
N ILE A 47 -9.76 7.03 -20.14
CA ILE A 47 -10.32 8.31 -19.70
C ILE A 47 -10.32 9.28 -20.89
N LYS A 48 -11.39 10.07 -21.01
CA LYS A 48 -11.51 11.08 -22.06
C LYS A 48 -10.66 12.30 -21.72
N GLY A 49 -9.95 12.86 -22.70
CA GLY A 49 -9.23 14.12 -22.52
C GLY A 49 -10.15 15.25 -22.06
N GLY A 50 -9.65 16.08 -21.14
CA GLY A 50 -10.44 17.16 -20.53
C GLY A 50 -11.27 16.72 -19.32
N THR A 51 -11.30 15.42 -18.98
CA THR A 51 -11.98 14.94 -17.79
C THR A 51 -11.29 15.46 -16.53
N LYS A 52 -12.07 15.98 -15.59
CA LYS A 52 -11.54 16.51 -14.32
C LYS A 52 -11.28 15.39 -13.33
N VAL A 53 -10.15 15.48 -12.64
CA VAL A 53 -9.85 14.75 -11.42
C VAL A 53 -10.01 15.73 -10.27
N VAL A 54 -11.05 15.55 -9.46
CA VAL A 54 -11.52 16.54 -8.49
C VAL A 54 -11.20 16.12 -7.06
N LEU A 55 -10.73 17.06 -6.26
CA LEU A 55 -10.56 16.88 -4.82
C LEU A 55 -11.94 16.80 -4.16
N LEU A 56 -12.20 15.71 -3.43
CA LEU A 56 -13.39 15.60 -2.59
C LEU A 56 -13.15 16.20 -1.21
N ARG A 57 -12.02 15.85 -0.60
CA ARG A 57 -11.62 16.31 0.73
C ARG A 57 -10.12 16.08 0.92
N ASP A 58 -9.49 16.96 1.67
CA ASP A 58 -8.14 16.82 2.22
C ASP A 58 -8.16 16.87 3.77
N GLY A 59 -6.98 16.81 4.38
CA GLY A 59 -6.83 16.83 5.84
C GLY A 59 -6.97 15.46 6.53
N PHE A 60 -7.00 14.36 5.77
CA PHE A 60 -6.94 13.01 6.33
C PHE A 60 -5.52 12.68 6.83
N ASN A 61 -5.42 11.83 7.84
CA ASN A 61 -4.14 11.38 8.41
C ASN A 61 -3.78 9.95 7.98
N GLY A 62 -2.97 9.82 6.93
CA GLY A 62 -2.46 8.52 6.46
C GLY A 62 -3.43 7.77 5.54
N THR A 63 -3.77 8.36 4.40
CA THR A 63 -4.71 7.74 3.44
C THR A 63 -4.07 6.60 2.63
N GLU A 64 -4.71 5.44 2.60
CA GLU A 64 -4.25 4.22 1.91
C GLU A 64 -5.44 3.34 1.47
N GLY A 65 -5.17 2.19 0.85
CA GLY A 65 -6.07 1.04 0.79
C GLY A 65 -7.49 1.32 0.31
N VAL A 66 -7.67 1.64 -0.97
CA VAL A 66 -8.98 2.00 -1.55
C VAL A 66 -9.68 0.76 -2.11
N ILE A 67 -10.93 0.51 -1.71
CA ILE A 67 -11.77 -0.55 -2.26
C ILE A 67 -13.21 -0.10 -2.52
N SER A 68 -13.86 -0.76 -3.48
CA SER A 68 -15.32 -0.66 -3.66
C SER A 68 -16.05 -1.49 -2.60
N MET A 69 -17.12 -0.94 -2.06
CA MET A 69 -18.11 -1.67 -1.28
C MET A 69 -19.18 -2.31 -2.20
N PRO A 70 -19.90 -3.35 -1.74
CA PRO A 70 -20.96 -4.01 -2.52
C PRO A 70 -22.12 -3.08 -2.93
N ASP A 71 -22.42 -2.05 -2.14
CA ASP A 71 -23.46 -1.04 -2.42
C ASP A 71 -22.98 0.06 -3.40
N GLY A 72 -21.76 -0.07 -3.95
CA GLY A 72 -21.13 0.88 -4.86
C GLY A 72 -20.45 2.08 -4.16
N SER A 73 -20.54 2.19 -2.83
CA SER A 73 -19.73 3.16 -2.07
C SER A 73 -18.24 2.79 -2.05
N VAL A 74 -17.41 3.69 -1.54
CA VAL A 74 -15.97 3.47 -1.39
C VAL A 74 -15.60 3.37 0.07
N LEU A 75 -14.65 2.49 0.36
CA LEU A 75 -13.96 2.43 1.63
C LEU A 75 -12.47 2.67 1.40
N PHE A 76 -11.84 3.47 2.25
CA PHE A 76 -10.39 3.62 2.28
C PHE A 76 -9.87 3.74 3.72
N THR A 77 -8.59 3.50 3.93
CA THR A 77 -7.98 3.59 5.27
C THR A 77 -7.48 4.99 5.56
N GLU A 78 -7.64 5.43 6.80
CA GLU A 78 -6.93 6.56 7.40
C GLU A 78 -6.02 5.98 8.50
N GLN A 79 -4.93 5.34 8.08
CA GLN A 79 -4.14 4.40 8.89
C GLN A 79 -3.55 5.06 10.13
N ASP A 80 -3.08 6.31 10.02
CA ASP A 80 -2.48 7.05 11.13
C ASP A 80 -3.54 7.50 12.13
N ALA A 81 -4.77 7.80 11.67
CA ALA A 81 -5.93 8.03 12.53
C ALA A 81 -6.64 6.74 13.00
N ASN A 82 -6.12 5.56 12.66
CA ASN A 82 -6.61 4.27 13.15
C ASN A 82 -8.07 3.95 12.78
N LYS A 83 -8.56 4.41 11.62
CA LYS A 83 -9.95 4.23 11.19
C LYS A 83 -10.09 3.98 9.69
N LEU A 84 -11.28 3.53 9.27
CA LEU A 84 -11.70 3.41 7.88
C LEU A 84 -12.72 4.49 7.57
N ILE A 85 -12.63 5.07 6.38
CA ILE A 85 -13.50 6.14 5.91
C ILE A 85 -14.35 5.62 4.77
N LYS A 86 -15.67 5.85 4.85
CA LYS A 86 -16.63 5.56 3.79
C LYS A 86 -16.97 6.84 3.02
N VAL A 87 -17.07 6.72 1.70
CA VAL A 87 -17.63 7.74 0.81
C VAL A 87 -18.87 7.15 0.17
N ASP A 88 -20.04 7.67 0.49
CA ASP A 88 -21.29 7.19 -0.09
C ASP A 88 -21.48 7.65 -1.55
N LYS A 89 -22.57 7.20 -2.18
CA LYS A 89 -22.91 7.53 -3.57
C LYS A 89 -23.17 9.03 -3.84
N ASN A 90 -23.38 9.82 -2.78
CA ASN A 90 -23.62 11.25 -2.82
C ASN A 90 -22.39 12.05 -2.37
N ASP A 91 -21.22 11.40 -2.30
CA ASP A 91 -19.96 11.95 -1.81
C ASP A 91 -19.96 12.36 -0.33
N ASN A 92 -20.92 11.88 0.49
CA ASN A 92 -20.85 12.09 1.92
C ASN A 92 -19.74 11.22 2.51
N ILE A 93 -18.87 11.85 3.30
CA ILE A 93 -17.71 11.22 3.91
C ILE A 93 -17.96 11.02 5.40
N SER A 94 -17.85 9.77 5.86
CA SER A 94 -18.04 9.40 7.26
C SER A 94 -17.03 8.36 7.73
N THR A 95 -16.83 8.26 9.04
CA THR A 95 -16.10 7.15 9.63
C THR A 95 -16.94 5.88 9.53
N TYR A 96 -16.36 4.82 8.94
CA TYR A 96 -17.00 3.51 8.82
C TYR A 96 -16.65 2.58 9.97
N LEU A 97 -15.37 2.56 10.37
CA LEU A 97 -14.88 1.67 11.42
C LEU A 97 -13.67 2.29 12.12
N GLU A 98 -13.68 2.28 13.44
CA GLU A 98 -12.56 2.75 14.27
C GLU A 98 -11.76 1.57 14.84
N ASN A 99 -10.66 1.90 15.51
CA ASN A 99 -9.79 0.94 16.19
C ASN A 99 -9.30 -0.19 15.28
N THR A 100 -8.81 0.21 14.10
CA THR A 100 -8.46 -0.71 13.02
C THR A 100 -7.03 -1.26 13.10
N ASN A 101 -6.29 -0.91 14.15
CA ASN A 101 -4.91 -1.31 14.38
C ASN A 101 -3.94 -0.84 13.27
N ARG A 102 -4.10 0.41 12.82
CA ARG A 102 -3.43 0.97 11.63
C ARG A 102 -3.58 0.02 10.44
N THR A 103 -4.82 -0.21 10.02
CA THR A 103 -5.07 -0.99 8.81
C THR A 103 -4.55 -0.23 7.58
N VAL A 104 -3.94 -0.94 6.63
CA VAL A 104 -3.33 -0.37 5.43
C VAL A 104 -4.06 -0.82 4.16
N GLY A 105 -3.99 -2.11 3.83
CA GLY A 105 -4.67 -2.72 2.71
C GLY A 105 -6.03 -3.27 3.11
N LEU A 106 -6.98 -3.28 2.17
CA LEU A 106 -8.35 -3.75 2.37
C LEU A 106 -8.78 -4.68 1.24
N ALA A 107 -9.66 -5.65 1.55
CA ALA A 107 -10.49 -6.34 0.57
C ALA A 107 -11.72 -6.96 1.23
N TYR A 108 -12.68 -7.39 0.42
CA TYR A 108 -13.75 -8.29 0.84
C TYR A 108 -13.46 -9.71 0.36
N ASP A 109 -13.70 -10.69 1.22
CA ASP A 109 -13.76 -12.08 0.78
C ASP A 109 -15.17 -12.44 0.25
N HIS A 110 -15.32 -13.64 -0.32
CA HIS A 110 -16.58 -14.08 -0.91
C HIS A 110 -17.67 -14.40 0.14
N LYS A 111 -17.31 -14.39 1.43
CA LYS A 111 -18.26 -14.50 2.55
C LYS A 111 -18.73 -13.13 3.04
N GLY A 112 -18.30 -12.04 2.39
CA GLY A 112 -18.64 -10.67 2.77
C GLY A 112 -17.87 -10.15 3.99
N ARG A 113 -16.82 -10.86 4.44
CA ARG A 113 -15.97 -10.36 5.54
C ARG A 113 -15.05 -9.28 5.01
N LEU A 114 -14.95 -8.17 5.73
CA LEU A 114 -13.95 -7.15 5.46
C LEU A 114 -12.62 -7.61 6.04
N ILE A 115 -11.61 -7.76 5.19
CA ILE A 115 -10.26 -8.19 5.55
C ILE A 115 -9.31 -7.00 5.44
N GLY A 116 -8.33 -6.94 6.34
CA GLY A 116 -7.26 -5.95 6.24
C GLY A 116 -5.91 -6.44 6.74
N THR A 117 -4.87 -5.84 6.19
CA THR A 117 -3.51 -5.88 6.73
C THR A 117 -3.39 -4.82 7.82
N LYS A 118 -2.75 -5.16 8.95
CA LYS A 118 -2.61 -4.28 10.12
C LYS A 118 -1.14 -4.09 10.41
N SER A 119 -0.69 -2.84 10.60
CA SER A 119 0.74 -2.52 10.72
C SER A 119 1.23 -2.29 12.15
N ARG A 120 0.35 -1.94 13.10
CA ARG A 120 0.76 -1.61 14.49
C ARG A 120 1.04 -2.86 15.32
N ASP A 121 0.10 -3.80 15.30
CA ASP A 121 0.26 -5.17 15.78
C ASP A 121 0.14 -6.08 14.55
N PRO A 122 1.29 -6.41 13.91
CA PRO A 122 1.34 -6.96 12.56
C PRO A 122 0.52 -8.23 12.36
N LYS A 123 -0.51 -8.17 11.51
CA LYS A 123 -1.30 -9.33 11.09
C LYS A 123 -2.17 -9.06 9.88
N VAL A 124 -2.60 -10.13 9.22
CA VAL A 124 -3.76 -10.14 8.33
C VAL A 124 -4.94 -10.67 9.11
N GLY A 125 -6.10 -10.00 9.02
CA GLY A 125 -7.27 -10.43 9.77
C GLY A 125 -8.57 -9.85 9.28
N VAL A 126 -9.66 -10.45 9.74
CA VAL A 126 -11.01 -9.90 9.60
C VAL A 126 -11.08 -8.59 10.42
N LEU A 127 -11.65 -7.55 9.83
CA LEU A 127 -11.98 -6.29 10.48
C LEU A 127 -13.44 -6.25 10.91
N SER A 128 -14.31 -6.88 10.13
CA SER A 128 -15.74 -7.02 10.42
C SER A 128 -16.26 -8.31 9.78
N PRO A 129 -17.14 -9.07 10.46
CA PRO A 129 -17.71 -8.78 11.77
C PRO A 129 -16.91 -9.34 12.96
N THR A 130 -16.01 -10.32 12.74
CA THR A 130 -15.50 -11.17 13.84
C THR A 130 -14.18 -10.75 14.48
N ARG A 131 -13.42 -9.82 13.86
CA ARG A 131 -12.04 -9.46 14.27
C ARG A 131 -11.03 -10.63 14.27
N GLN A 132 -11.36 -11.77 13.66
CA GLN A 132 -10.51 -12.97 13.58
C GLN A 132 -9.12 -12.68 12.99
N VAL A 133 -8.07 -13.28 13.58
CA VAL A 133 -6.71 -13.31 13.02
C VAL A 133 -6.62 -14.42 11.98
N LEU A 134 -6.08 -14.10 10.80
CA LEU A 134 -5.85 -15.06 9.71
C LEU A 134 -4.38 -15.44 9.59
N ALA A 135 -3.46 -14.50 9.81
CA ALA A 135 -2.03 -14.77 9.89
C ALA A 135 -1.33 -13.67 10.69
N ASP A 136 -0.46 -14.07 11.63
CA ASP A 136 0.37 -13.15 12.43
C ASP A 136 1.83 -13.60 12.58
N LYS A 137 2.16 -14.82 12.15
CA LYS A 137 3.51 -15.40 12.21
C LYS A 137 3.85 -16.21 10.96
N PHE A 138 5.14 -16.28 10.65
CA PHE A 138 5.73 -17.15 9.65
C PHE A 138 7.01 -17.79 10.23
N GLU A 139 7.13 -19.12 10.13
CA GLU A 139 8.28 -19.87 10.68
C GLU A 139 8.57 -19.57 12.17
N GLY A 140 7.51 -19.37 12.96
CA GLY A 140 7.61 -19.04 14.40
C GLY A 140 7.83 -17.56 14.69
N GLU A 141 8.28 -16.78 13.71
CA GLU A 141 8.52 -15.34 13.84
C GLU A 141 7.29 -14.51 13.47
N PRO A 142 7.03 -13.38 14.16
CA PRO A 142 5.94 -12.49 13.79
C PRO A 142 6.08 -11.88 12.40
N LEU A 143 4.94 -11.58 11.77
CA LEU A 143 4.92 -10.70 10.60
C LEU A 143 5.50 -9.31 10.95
N VAL A 144 6.02 -8.60 9.94
CA VAL A 144 6.73 -7.34 10.17
C VAL A 144 5.81 -6.14 9.97
N ARG A 145 5.30 -5.97 8.75
CA ARG A 145 4.42 -4.88 8.36
C ARG A 145 3.57 -5.31 7.15
N PRO A 146 2.57 -6.19 7.34
CA PRO A 146 1.58 -6.46 6.31
C PRO A 146 1.05 -5.14 5.76
N ASN A 147 1.15 -4.96 4.45
CA ASN A 147 0.93 -3.66 3.82
C ASN A 147 -0.27 -3.70 2.87
N ASP A 148 -0.16 -4.31 1.71
CA ASP A 148 -1.27 -4.39 0.75
C ASP A 148 -1.71 -5.85 0.55
N LEU A 149 -2.96 -6.06 0.11
CA LEU A 149 -3.51 -7.39 -0.14
C LEU A 149 -4.46 -7.44 -1.34
N VAL A 150 -4.66 -8.64 -1.88
CA VAL A 150 -5.72 -8.97 -2.83
C VAL A 150 -6.24 -10.39 -2.54
N ILE A 151 -7.55 -10.59 -2.69
CA ILE A 151 -8.21 -11.87 -2.45
C ILE A 151 -8.60 -12.50 -3.79
N ALA A 152 -8.17 -13.75 -4.01
CA ALA A 152 -8.47 -14.54 -5.19
C ALA A 152 -9.87 -15.18 -5.10
N LYS A 153 -10.42 -15.64 -6.23
CA LYS A 153 -11.73 -16.34 -6.32
C LYS A 153 -11.83 -17.54 -5.39
N ASN A 154 -10.73 -18.23 -5.12
CA ASN A 154 -10.70 -19.37 -4.20
C ASN A 154 -10.68 -18.96 -2.70
N ASN A 155 -10.80 -17.67 -2.37
CA ASN A 155 -10.64 -17.06 -1.04
C ASN A 155 -9.21 -17.07 -0.48
N GLY A 156 -8.21 -17.46 -1.26
CA GLY A 156 -6.83 -17.26 -0.87
C GLY A 156 -6.43 -15.78 -0.91
N ILE A 157 -5.46 -15.40 -0.07
CA ILE A 157 -5.11 -14.00 0.16
C ILE A 157 -3.63 -13.79 -0.16
N TYR A 158 -3.34 -13.03 -1.20
CA TYR A 158 -2.00 -12.55 -1.50
C TYR A 158 -1.76 -11.25 -0.76
N PHE A 159 -0.61 -11.10 -0.11
CA PHE A 159 -0.26 -9.86 0.58
C PHE A 159 1.24 -9.60 0.62
N SER A 160 1.60 -8.33 0.78
CA SER A 160 2.97 -7.87 0.94
C SER A 160 3.33 -7.65 2.41
N ASP A 161 4.58 -7.99 2.76
CA ASP A 161 5.17 -7.76 4.08
C ASP A 161 6.54 -7.06 3.92
N PRO A 162 6.56 -5.76 3.59
CA PRO A 162 7.79 -4.98 3.48
C PRO A 162 8.50 -4.80 4.82
N ILE A 163 9.80 -4.51 4.74
CA ILE A 163 10.55 -4.00 5.87
C ILE A 163 10.30 -2.49 6.00
N PRO A 164 9.82 -2.00 7.16
CA PRO A 164 9.65 -0.57 7.38
C PRO A 164 10.99 0.15 7.39
N ASN A 165 10.99 1.41 6.94
CA ASN A 165 12.04 2.35 7.31
C ASN A 165 12.08 2.47 8.83
N ALA A 166 13.26 2.68 9.41
CA ALA A 166 13.45 2.79 10.87
C ALA A 166 12.59 3.92 11.45
N GLN A 167 11.39 3.58 11.92
CA GLN A 167 10.44 4.47 12.59
C GLN A 167 10.00 3.79 13.88
N ALA A 168 9.96 4.54 14.98
CA ALA A 168 9.68 4.02 16.32
C ALA A 168 8.30 3.35 16.45
N ALA A 169 7.35 3.68 15.58
CA ALA A 169 5.99 3.13 15.61
C ALA A 169 5.86 1.74 14.98
N PHE A 170 6.87 1.25 14.25
CA PHE A 170 6.84 -0.07 13.62
C PHE A 170 7.63 -1.09 14.42
N ARG A 171 7.13 -2.34 14.37
CA ARG A 171 7.89 -3.49 14.86
C ARG A 171 9.21 -3.57 14.10
N GLN A 172 10.31 -3.69 14.83
CA GLN A 172 11.60 -3.94 14.22
C GLN A 172 11.65 -5.37 13.70
N PRO A 173 12.08 -5.58 12.44
CA PRO A 173 12.20 -6.91 11.89
C PRO A 173 13.27 -7.72 12.64
N PRO A 174 13.10 -9.05 12.78
CA PRO A 174 14.19 -9.92 13.25
C PRO A 174 15.45 -9.76 12.38
N PRO A 175 16.65 -9.95 12.95
CA PRO A 175 17.89 -9.92 12.16
C PRO A 175 17.83 -10.85 10.95
N GLY A 176 18.22 -10.35 9.77
CA GLY A 176 18.22 -11.12 8.52
C GLY A 176 16.85 -11.31 7.84
N ARG A 177 15.75 -10.84 8.44
CA ARG A 177 14.41 -10.88 7.83
C ARG A 177 14.37 -10.02 6.56
N LYS A 178 14.09 -10.66 5.42
CA LYS A 178 13.91 -10.01 4.11
C LYS A 178 12.50 -9.45 3.91
N PRO A 179 12.26 -8.46 3.06
CA PRO A 179 10.90 -8.18 2.56
C PRO A 179 10.33 -9.42 1.85
N LEU A 180 9.04 -9.73 2.02
CA LEU A 180 8.42 -10.91 1.39
C LEU A 180 7.03 -10.62 0.81
N LEU A 181 6.64 -11.47 -0.14
CA LEU A 181 5.24 -11.71 -0.48
C LEU A 181 4.77 -13.03 0.11
N PHE A 182 3.51 -13.05 0.52
CA PHE A 182 2.87 -14.21 1.14
C PHE A 182 1.54 -14.54 0.48
N TYR A 183 1.13 -15.79 0.65
CA TYR A 183 -0.21 -16.29 0.32
C TYR A 183 -0.80 -17.02 1.53
N ILE A 184 -1.98 -16.60 1.96
CA ILE A 184 -2.80 -17.39 2.89
C ILE A 184 -3.68 -18.30 2.05
N ARG A 185 -3.45 -19.60 2.15
CA ARG A 185 -4.26 -20.62 1.48
C ARG A 185 -5.69 -20.62 2.02
N PRO A 186 -6.68 -21.13 1.26
CA PRO A 186 -8.07 -21.21 1.72
C PRO A 186 -8.27 -22.04 3.00
N ASP A 187 -7.36 -22.97 3.29
CA ASP A 187 -7.32 -23.77 4.53
C ASP A 187 -6.69 -23.02 5.73
N GLY A 188 -6.19 -21.80 5.51
CA GLY A 188 -5.56 -20.96 6.53
C GLY A 188 -4.04 -21.09 6.61
N GLN A 189 -3.40 -21.96 5.83
CA GLN A 189 -1.95 -22.10 5.86
C GLN A 189 -1.27 -20.89 5.20
N LEU A 190 -0.30 -20.29 5.90
CA LEU A 190 0.53 -19.22 5.36
C LEU A 190 1.72 -19.78 4.57
N MET A 191 1.92 -19.29 3.35
CA MET A 191 3.00 -19.66 2.43
C MET A 191 3.82 -18.43 2.04
N LYS A 192 5.16 -18.52 2.13
CA LYS A 192 6.08 -17.57 1.48
C LYS A 192 6.06 -17.80 -0.03
N LEU A 193 5.87 -16.74 -0.81
CA LEU A 193 5.79 -16.82 -2.27
C LEU A 193 7.14 -16.65 -2.96
N THR A 194 7.89 -15.60 -2.62
CA THR A 194 9.16 -15.29 -3.29
C THR A 194 10.02 -14.35 -2.45
N GLU A 195 11.32 -14.37 -2.71
CA GLU A 195 12.32 -13.42 -2.22
C GLU A 195 12.82 -12.46 -3.33
N GLU A 196 12.34 -12.62 -4.57
CA GLU A 196 12.73 -11.77 -5.72
C GLU A 196 12.20 -10.32 -5.59
N VAL A 197 11.16 -10.13 -4.77
CA VAL A 197 10.55 -8.83 -4.50
C VAL A 197 11.19 -8.20 -3.26
N THR A 198 12.15 -7.31 -3.49
CA THR A 198 13.01 -6.70 -2.46
C THR A 198 12.46 -5.39 -1.88
N ALA A 199 11.39 -4.84 -2.46
CA ALA A 199 10.70 -3.66 -1.96
C ALA A 199 9.18 -3.76 -2.24
N PRO A 200 8.51 -4.81 -1.72
CA PRO A 200 7.10 -5.07 -2.00
C PRO A 200 6.22 -3.96 -1.44
N ASN A 201 5.24 -3.52 -2.22
CA ASN A 201 4.18 -2.66 -1.71
C ASN A 201 2.82 -3.14 -2.23
N GLY A 202 2.24 -2.50 -3.24
CA GLY A 202 0.99 -2.92 -3.84
C GLY A 202 1.04 -4.31 -4.48
N VAL A 203 -0.05 -5.07 -4.29
CA VAL A 203 -0.29 -6.38 -4.93
C VAL A 203 -1.65 -6.42 -5.59
N GLN A 204 -1.74 -7.08 -6.75
CA GLN A 204 -2.97 -7.17 -7.54
C GLN A 204 -2.96 -8.41 -8.44
N LEU A 205 -4.13 -9.02 -8.69
CA LEU A 205 -4.29 -10.13 -9.62
C LEU A 205 -4.78 -9.64 -10.98
N SER A 206 -4.43 -10.34 -12.05
CA SER A 206 -5.09 -10.19 -13.36
C SER A 206 -6.61 -10.49 -13.27
N PRO A 207 -7.43 -10.10 -14.25
CA PRO A 207 -8.87 -10.39 -14.23
C PRO A 207 -9.18 -11.90 -14.21
N ASP A 208 -8.34 -12.68 -14.88
CA ASP A 208 -8.41 -14.14 -14.94
C ASP A 208 -7.65 -14.84 -13.80
N GLU A 209 -7.00 -14.07 -12.92
CA GLU A 209 -6.18 -14.54 -11.78
C GLU A 209 -5.00 -15.45 -12.14
N LYS A 210 -4.58 -15.45 -13.41
CA LYS A 210 -3.40 -16.20 -13.86
C LYS A 210 -2.09 -15.46 -13.63
N THR A 211 -2.14 -14.16 -13.34
CA THR A 211 -0.96 -13.33 -13.07
C THR A 211 -1.12 -12.60 -11.75
N LEU A 212 -0.08 -12.64 -10.91
CA LEU A 212 0.08 -11.78 -9.74
C LEU A 212 1.05 -10.65 -10.09
N TYR A 213 0.62 -9.41 -9.87
CA TYR A 213 1.45 -8.21 -9.97
C TYR A 213 1.87 -7.75 -8.58
N ALA A 214 3.12 -7.31 -8.46
CA ALA A 214 3.64 -6.69 -7.25
C ALA A 214 4.55 -5.50 -7.59
N THR A 215 4.35 -4.37 -6.92
CA THR A 215 5.32 -3.28 -6.99
C THR A 215 6.59 -3.65 -6.25
N ASN A 216 7.74 -3.25 -6.78
CA ASN A 216 9.07 -3.62 -6.27
C ASN A 216 10.05 -2.46 -6.47
N GLY A 217 9.92 -1.39 -5.69
CA GLY A 217 10.77 -0.21 -5.81
C GLY A 217 10.50 0.57 -7.10
N ASN A 218 11.41 0.52 -8.07
CA ASN A 218 11.31 1.23 -9.35
C ASN A 218 10.77 0.38 -10.51
N ARG A 219 10.28 -0.83 -10.22
CA ARG A 219 9.67 -1.72 -11.20
C ARG A 219 8.40 -2.36 -10.65
N ILE A 220 7.54 -2.81 -11.55
CA ILE A 220 6.42 -3.70 -11.26
C ILE A 220 6.82 -5.09 -11.78
N MET A 221 6.69 -6.11 -10.94
CA MET A 221 6.91 -7.50 -11.30
C MET A 221 5.58 -8.21 -11.58
N ALA A 222 5.61 -9.17 -12.49
CA ALA A 222 4.54 -10.11 -12.75
C ALA A 222 5.02 -11.54 -12.52
N PHE A 223 4.12 -12.39 -12.04
CA PHE A 223 4.36 -13.80 -11.80
C PHE A 223 3.17 -14.62 -12.27
N ASP A 224 3.43 -15.82 -12.77
CA ASP A 224 2.37 -16.77 -13.13
C ASP A 224 1.83 -17.41 -11.85
N VAL A 225 0.50 -17.43 -11.71
CA VAL A 225 -0.19 -18.03 -10.56
C VAL A 225 -0.44 -19.51 -10.84
N MET A 226 0.04 -20.36 -9.95
CA MET A 226 -0.10 -21.81 -10.04
C MET A 226 -1.41 -22.29 -9.39
N PRO A 227 -1.91 -23.50 -9.71
CA PRO A 227 -3.16 -24.02 -9.16
C PRO A 227 -3.23 -24.10 -7.63
N ASP A 228 -2.09 -24.25 -6.95
CA ASP A 228 -2.00 -24.31 -5.48
C ASP A 228 -1.85 -22.91 -4.83
N GLY A 229 -1.91 -21.86 -5.64
CA GLY A 229 -1.75 -20.46 -5.25
C GLY A 229 -0.29 -19.99 -5.15
N SER A 230 0.70 -20.88 -5.30
CA SER A 230 2.10 -20.47 -5.44
C SER A 230 2.33 -19.68 -6.73
N ILE A 231 3.50 -19.06 -6.86
CA ILE A 231 3.85 -18.26 -8.03
C ILE A 231 5.16 -18.72 -8.68
N LYS A 232 5.28 -18.55 -9.99
CA LYS A 232 6.48 -18.88 -10.78
C LYS A 232 6.76 -17.82 -11.86
N ASN A 233 7.90 -17.96 -12.55
CA ASN A 233 8.25 -17.19 -13.75
C ASN A 233 8.22 -15.67 -13.52
N GLY A 234 8.88 -15.23 -12.44
CA GLY A 234 9.01 -13.81 -12.10
C GLY A 234 9.67 -13.02 -13.23
N ARG A 235 9.04 -11.91 -13.62
CA ARG A 235 9.51 -11.04 -14.70
C ARG A 235 9.18 -9.59 -14.42
N THR A 236 10.00 -8.67 -14.91
CA THR A 236 9.64 -7.25 -14.95
C THR A 236 8.46 -7.07 -15.91
N PHE A 237 7.35 -6.56 -15.39
CA PHE A 237 6.18 -6.18 -16.18
C PHE A 237 6.33 -4.77 -16.74
N ALA A 238 6.76 -3.82 -15.90
CA ALA A 238 7.00 -2.44 -16.28
C ALA A 238 8.15 -1.85 -15.47
N MET A 239 8.98 -1.02 -16.11
CA MET A 239 9.99 -0.18 -15.45
C MET A 239 9.33 1.08 -14.89
N SER A 240 8.50 0.89 -13.88
CA SER A 240 7.83 1.95 -13.15
C SER A 240 7.78 1.62 -11.68
N GLY A 241 7.91 2.64 -10.84
CA GLY A 241 7.56 2.46 -9.43
C GLY A 241 6.06 2.28 -9.25
N GLY A 242 5.65 2.23 -8.00
CA GLY A 242 4.25 2.18 -7.66
C GLY A 242 4.10 1.90 -6.18
N ASP A 243 3.07 2.48 -5.61
CA ASP A 243 2.60 2.16 -4.28
C ASP A 243 1.44 1.15 -4.42
N GLY A 244 0.20 1.56 -4.19
CA GLY A 244 -0.99 0.76 -4.46
C GLY A 244 -1.27 0.51 -5.95
N LEU A 245 -1.87 -0.65 -6.23
CA LEU A 245 -2.27 -1.10 -7.56
C LEU A 245 -3.79 -1.27 -7.67
N ALA A 246 -4.35 -0.93 -8.84
CA ALA A 246 -5.69 -1.33 -9.27
C ALA A 246 -5.66 -1.96 -10.66
N ILE A 247 -6.74 -2.62 -11.05
CA ILE A 247 -6.87 -3.24 -12.37
C ILE A 247 -8.29 -3.09 -12.90
N ASP A 248 -8.41 -2.93 -14.21
CA ASP A 248 -9.71 -2.86 -14.87
C ASP A 248 -10.10 -4.16 -15.57
N SER A 249 -11.35 -4.21 -16.05
CA SER A 249 -11.94 -5.34 -16.76
C SER A 249 -11.30 -5.65 -18.11
N ALA A 250 -10.55 -4.72 -18.70
CA ALA A 250 -9.75 -4.95 -19.90
C ALA A 250 -8.34 -5.48 -19.58
N GLY A 251 -8.00 -5.67 -18.29
CA GLY A 251 -6.70 -6.15 -17.83
C GLY A 251 -5.61 -5.07 -17.78
N ARG A 252 -5.97 -3.78 -17.87
CA ARG A 252 -5.02 -2.68 -17.71
C ARG A 252 -4.69 -2.48 -16.24
N LEU A 253 -3.41 -2.33 -15.95
CA LEU A 253 -2.90 -2.14 -14.59
C LEU A 253 -2.73 -0.64 -14.31
N TYR A 254 -3.15 -0.21 -13.13
CA TYR A 254 -3.09 1.17 -12.66
C TYR A 254 -2.18 1.22 -11.44
N ALA A 255 -1.09 2.00 -11.52
CA ALA A 255 -0.13 2.13 -10.43
C ALA A 255 -0.13 3.55 -9.87
N ALA A 256 -0.28 3.71 -8.55
CA ALA A 256 -0.10 4.98 -7.89
C ALA A 256 1.39 5.35 -7.84
N VAL A 257 1.81 6.36 -8.61
CA VAL A 257 3.22 6.74 -8.73
C VAL A 257 3.42 8.16 -8.19
N ALA A 258 3.91 8.24 -6.95
CA ALA A 258 4.16 9.50 -6.24
C ALA A 258 5.05 10.47 -7.04
N ALA A 259 6.13 9.97 -7.66
CA ALA A 259 7.12 10.77 -8.37
C ALA A 259 6.57 11.53 -9.59
N VAL A 260 5.46 11.06 -10.19
CA VAL A 260 4.79 11.73 -11.33
C VAL A 260 3.46 12.35 -10.91
N ARG A 261 3.16 12.39 -9.61
CA ARG A 261 1.88 12.86 -9.05
C ARG A 261 0.68 12.33 -9.82
N GLY A 262 0.62 11.02 -10.04
CA GLY A 262 -0.46 10.46 -10.85
C GLY A 262 -0.52 8.94 -10.85
N ILE A 263 -1.56 8.45 -11.49
CA ILE A 263 -1.79 7.02 -11.70
C ILE A 263 -1.29 6.67 -13.09
N ARG A 264 -0.23 5.87 -13.14
CA ARG A 264 0.30 5.38 -14.41
C ARG A 264 -0.51 4.17 -14.87
N VAL A 265 -0.86 4.14 -16.15
CA VAL A 265 -1.74 3.12 -16.72
C VAL A 265 -0.94 2.28 -17.70
N PHE A 266 -1.00 0.95 -17.54
CA PHE A 266 -0.31 0.00 -18.40
C PHE A 266 -1.31 -0.89 -19.12
N SER A 267 -1.03 -1.22 -20.38
CA SER A 267 -1.71 -2.30 -21.09
C SER A 267 -1.51 -3.65 -20.38
N PRO A 268 -2.31 -4.68 -20.68
CA PRO A 268 -2.08 -6.02 -20.14
C PRO A 268 -0.69 -6.61 -20.47
N GLN A 269 0.00 -6.05 -21.46
CA GLN A 269 1.36 -6.42 -21.88
C GLN A 269 2.45 -5.56 -21.25
N GLY A 270 2.12 -4.59 -20.39
CA GLY A 270 3.09 -3.75 -19.68
C GLY A 270 3.51 -2.48 -20.42
N GLN A 271 2.92 -2.18 -21.59
CA GLN A 271 3.16 -0.92 -22.28
C GLN A 271 2.53 0.25 -21.51
N ASP A 272 3.29 1.32 -21.29
CA ASP A 272 2.81 2.57 -20.68
C ASP A 272 1.83 3.28 -21.63
N LEU A 273 0.59 3.47 -21.16
CA LEU A 273 -0.49 4.11 -21.90
C LEU A 273 -0.65 5.59 -21.54
N GLY A 274 0.06 6.06 -20.50
CA GLY A 274 -0.02 7.43 -20.00
C GLY A 274 -0.38 7.52 -18.52
N THR A 275 -0.54 8.76 -18.05
CA THR A 275 -0.74 9.09 -16.64
C THR A 275 -2.04 9.86 -16.44
N ILE A 276 -2.87 9.39 -15.52
CA ILE A 276 -3.99 10.15 -14.97
C ILE A 276 -3.43 11.02 -13.83
N PRO A 277 -3.46 12.36 -13.94
CA PRO A 277 -2.86 13.22 -12.94
C PRO A 277 -3.64 13.18 -11.62
N SER A 278 -2.95 13.43 -10.52
CA SER A 278 -3.49 13.59 -9.18
C SER A 278 -3.03 14.93 -8.61
N GLY A 279 -3.89 15.58 -7.84
CA GLY A 279 -3.56 16.86 -7.23
C GLY A 279 -2.52 16.76 -6.10
N THR A 280 -2.29 15.56 -5.55
CA THR A 280 -1.20 15.21 -4.62
C THR A 280 -0.48 13.94 -5.08
N PRO A 281 0.77 13.68 -4.62
CA PRO A 281 1.42 12.39 -4.81
C PRO A 281 0.53 11.23 -4.31
N PRO A 282 0.07 10.32 -5.19
CA PRO A 282 -0.85 9.26 -4.78
C PRO A 282 -0.12 8.13 -4.04
N GLN A 283 -0.87 7.44 -3.20
CA GLN A 283 -0.45 6.26 -2.44
C GLN A 283 -1.30 5.03 -2.79
N SER A 284 -2.59 5.21 -3.01
CA SER A 284 -3.46 4.11 -3.44
C SER A 284 -4.52 4.59 -4.42
N VAL A 285 -5.09 3.63 -5.14
CA VAL A 285 -6.07 3.85 -6.19
C VAL A 285 -7.07 2.68 -6.20
N GLY A 286 -8.33 2.95 -6.51
CA GLY A 286 -9.36 1.91 -6.61
C GLY A 286 -10.56 2.33 -7.47
N PHE A 287 -11.15 1.37 -8.17
CA PHE A 287 -12.38 1.57 -8.94
C PHE A 287 -13.60 1.26 -8.11
N ALA A 288 -14.60 2.15 -8.15
CA ALA A 288 -15.87 2.01 -7.46
C ALA A 288 -16.98 2.82 -8.16
N GLY A 289 -18.08 3.06 -7.45
CA GLY A 289 -19.24 3.76 -7.98
C GLY A 289 -20.06 2.92 -8.95
N PRO A 290 -21.09 3.52 -9.57
CA PRO A 290 -21.94 2.84 -10.55
C PRO A 290 -21.11 2.21 -11.67
N GLN A 291 -21.36 0.92 -11.94
CA GLN A 291 -20.64 0.11 -12.93
C GLN A 291 -19.12 0.03 -12.72
N LYS A 292 -18.59 0.44 -11.57
CA LYS A 292 -17.15 0.61 -11.31
C LYS A 292 -16.44 1.54 -12.31
N LYS A 293 -17.13 2.60 -12.73
CA LYS A 293 -16.59 3.61 -13.65
C LYS A 293 -16.07 4.87 -12.95
N THR A 294 -15.89 4.85 -11.64
CA THR A 294 -15.29 5.97 -10.91
C THR A 294 -13.96 5.52 -10.33
N LEU A 295 -12.89 6.24 -10.65
CA LEU A 295 -11.57 6.01 -10.07
C LEU A 295 -11.41 6.94 -8.86
N TYR A 296 -11.10 6.35 -7.72
CA TYR A 296 -10.76 7.06 -6.49
C TYR A 296 -9.27 6.96 -6.26
N ILE A 297 -8.65 8.09 -5.91
CA ILE A 297 -7.22 8.23 -5.71
C ILE A 297 -7.02 8.84 -4.33
N VAL A 298 -6.18 8.22 -3.52
CA VAL A 298 -5.81 8.76 -2.21
C VAL A 298 -4.31 8.94 -2.11
N GLY A 299 -3.88 9.98 -1.39
CA GLY A 299 -2.48 10.20 -1.10
C GLY A 299 -2.24 11.53 -0.42
N ARG A 300 -1.28 11.56 0.52
CA ARG A 300 -0.89 12.76 1.27
C ARG A 300 -2.07 13.46 1.95
N GLY A 301 -2.97 12.67 2.51
CA GLY A 301 -4.11 13.19 3.25
C GLY A 301 -5.24 13.74 2.38
N ALA A 302 -5.19 13.51 1.07
CA ALA A 302 -6.21 13.94 0.11
C ALA A 302 -6.92 12.75 -0.54
N LEU A 303 -8.19 12.97 -0.86
CA LEU A 303 -9.06 12.07 -1.60
C LEU A 303 -9.54 12.76 -2.87
N TYR A 304 -9.24 12.15 -4.01
CA TYR A 304 -9.68 12.57 -5.33
C TYR A 304 -10.62 11.55 -5.94
N LYS A 305 -11.46 12.00 -6.87
CA LYS A 305 -12.21 11.11 -7.77
C LYS A 305 -12.21 11.61 -9.20
N THR A 306 -12.40 10.70 -10.15
CA THR A 306 -12.64 11.03 -11.56
C THR A 306 -13.52 9.99 -12.25
N GLN A 307 -14.24 10.44 -13.28
CA GLN A 307 -15.09 9.57 -14.08
C GLN A 307 -14.28 8.89 -15.17
N MET A 308 -14.47 7.60 -15.35
CA MET A 308 -13.71 6.77 -16.26
C MET A 308 -14.56 6.30 -17.44
N ILE A 309 -13.88 6.01 -18.55
CA ILE A 309 -14.39 5.15 -19.61
C ILE A 309 -14.19 3.68 -19.17
N ALA A 310 -13.02 3.38 -18.61
CA ALA A 310 -12.67 2.08 -18.06
C ALA A 310 -13.62 1.63 -16.94
N GLU A 311 -13.87 0.33 -16.87
CA GLU A 311 -14.64 -0.33 -15.81
C GLU A 311 -13.73 -1.17 -14.94
N GLY A 312 -13.72 -0.93 -13.63
CA GLY A 312 -13.07 -1.80 -12.67
C GLY A 312 -13.66 -3.22 -12.66
N ILE A 313 -12.92 -4.17 -12.09
CA ILE A 313 -13.38 -5.56 -11.96
C ILE A 313 -14.59 -5.66 -11.04
N LYS A 314 -15.72 -6.18 -11.55
CA LYS A 314 -16.97 -6.29 -10.79
C LYS A 314 -17.03 -7.48 -9.83
N THR A 315 -16.19 -8.50 -10.05
CA THR A 315 -16.22 -9.76 -9.28
C THR A 315 -15.46 -9.70 -7.96
N ARG A 316 -14.71 -8.63 -7.68
CA ARG A 316 -13.95 -8.43 -6.44
C ARG A 316 -13.89 -6.97 -6.06
N ALA A 317 -13.55 -6.66 -4.81
CA ALA A 317 -13.55 -5.28 -4.30
C ALA A 317 -12.45 -4.40 -4.92
N LYS A 318 -11.28 -5.00 -5.18
CA LYS A 318 -10.04 -4.40 -5.67
C LYS A 318 -9.55 -5.07 -6.95
#